data_AF-A0ABC8UB89-F1
#
_entry.id   AF-A0ABC8UB89-F1
#
_cell.length_a   1.000
_cell.length_b   1.000
_cell.length_c   1.000
_cell.angle_alpha   90.00
_cell.angle_beta   90.00
_cell.angle_gamma   90.00
#
_symmetry.space_group_name_H-M   'P 1'
#
loop_
_entity.id
_entity.type
_entity.pdbx_description
1 polymer ?
#
loop_
_entity_poly.entity_id
_entity_poly.type
_entity_poly.pdbx_seq_one_letter_code
_entity_poly.pdbx_strand_id
1 'polypeptide(L)'
;MGTEKLGTASRKGHSDPTKLKETAQDVQRLSPSELKRRQLEIKELMEKIKMPSDAQLMQIAIDDLNNSSLPLEDHHRALQELLILVEPIDNAIVPMSFLFQGAKLVPIVAV
;
A
#
# COMPACT_ATOMS: atom_id res chain seq x y z
N MET A 1 0.12 -43.97 46.68
CA MET A 1 -0.01 -42.50 46.81
C MET A 1 1.36 -41.89 46.51
N GLY A 2 1.65 -41.67 45.24
CA GLY A 2 2.90 -41.09 44.76
C GLY A 2 2.52 -39.94 43.84
N THR A 3 2.88 -38.71 44.23
CA THR A 3 2.49 -37.50 43.52
C THR A 3 3.35 -37.31 42.28
N GLU A 4 2.68 -37.20 41.15
CA GLU A 4 3.27 -37.06 39.83
C GLU A 4 3.95 -35.69 39.69
N LYS A 5 5.19 -35.70 39.19
CA LYS A 5 5.98 -34.50 38.94
C LYS A 5 5.38 -33.73 37.76
N LEU A 6 4.89 -32.52 38.04
CA LEU A 6 4.56 -31.51 37.03
C LEU A 6 5.83 -31.13 36.26
N GLY A 7 5.97 -31.66 35.05
CA GLY A 7 6.94 -31.19 34.07
C GLY A 7 6.48 -29.85 33.51
N THR A 8 7.03 -28.74 34.02
CA THR A 8 6.87 -27.43 33.39
C THR A 8 7.89 -27.32 32.26
N ALA A 9 7.41 -27.56 31.04
CA ALA A 9 8.14 -27.30 29.81
C ALA A 9 8.60 -25.82 29.79
N SER A 10 9.90 -25.64 29.58
CA SER A 10 10.56 -24.35 29.42
C SER A 10 9.98 -23.60 28.21
N ARG A 11 9.06 -22.66 28.45
CA ARG A 11 8.76 -21.60 27.49
C ARG A 11 9.85 -20.53 27.59
N LYS A 12 11.03 -20.83 27.02
CA LYS A 12 12.12 -19.86 26.88
C LYS A 12 11.87 -18.96 25.68
N GLY A 13 10.86 -18.11 25.81
CA GLY A 13 10.59 -16.99 24.91
C GLY A 13 10.69 -15.70 25.72
N HIS A 14 11.87 -15.41 26.27
CA HIS A 14 12.11 -14.18 27.02
C HIS A 14 13.24 -13.42 26.32
N SER A 15 12.85 -12.65 25.30
CA SER A 15 13.62 -11.49 24.90
C SER A 15 13.84 -10.65 26.15
N ASP A 16 15.09 -10.53 26.57
CA ASP A 16 15.49 -9.78 27.76
C ASP A 16 14.93 -8.35 27.63
N PRO A 17 14.02 -7.92 28.52
CA PRO A 17 13.38 -6.61 28.42
C PRO A 17 14.41 -5.48 28.47
N THR A 18 15.59 -5.73 29.04
CA THR A 18 16.72 -4.80 29.07
C THR A 18 17.33 -4.64 27.67
N LYS A 19 17.54 -5.75 26.96
CA LYS A 19 18.02 -5.74 25.56
C LYS A 19 16.98 -5.13 24.61
N LEU A 20 15.69 -5.37 24.85
CA LEU A 20 14.62 -4.72 24.08
C LEU A 20 14.56 -3.22 24.32
N LYS A 21 14.81 -2.78 25.55
CA LYS A 21 14.87 -1.35 25.89
C LYS A 21 16.08 -0.67 25.27
N GLU A 22 17.24 -1.31 25.30
CA GLU A 22 18.48 -0.84 24.66
C GLU A 22 18.29 -0.75 23.13
N THR A 23 17.82 -1.82 22.49
CA THR A 23 17.54 -1.82 21.04
C THR A 23 16.43 -0.87 20.62
N ALA A 24 15.43 -0.60 21.47
CA ALA A 24 14.41 0.42 21.21
C ALA A 24 14.94 1.85 21.39
N GLN A 25 15.99 2.04 22.20
CA GLN A 25 16.71 3.30 22.36
C GLN A 25 17.72 3.53 21.24
N ASP A 26 18.28 2.46 20.67
CA ASP A 26 19.19 2.48 19.52
C ASP A 26 18.50 2.72 18.17
N VAL A 27 17.15 2.73 18.12
CA VAL A 27 16.45 3.27 16.96
C VAL A 27 16.79 4.75 16.89
N GLN A 28 17.66 5.11 15.94
CA GLN A 28 18.16 6.46 15.74
C GLN A 28 16.99 7.42 15.47
N ARG A 29 16.46 8.03 16.54
CA ARG A 29 15.36 8.99 16.45
C ARG A 29 15.97 10.29 15.95
N LEU A 30 15.62 10.66 14.72
CA LEU A 30 15.96 11.97 14.18
C LEU A 30 15.43 13.05 15.13
N SER A 31 16.24 14.07 15.38
CA SER A 31 15.80 15.24 16.12
C SER A 31 14.69 15.98 15.34
N PRO A 32 13.85 16.78 16.02
CA PRO A 32 12.78 17.53 15.36
C PRO A 32 13.27 18.42 14.21
N SER A 33 14.47 19.00 14.33
CA SER A 33 15.09 19.82 13.28
C SER A 33 15.54 18.99 12.08
N GLU A 34 16.12 17.81 12.30
CA GLU A 34 16.52 16.89 11.23
C GLU A 34 15.31 16.33 10.49
N LEU A 35 14.22 16.02 11.21
CA LEU A 35 12.94 15.64 10.60
C LEU A 35 12.41 16.75 9.70
N LYS A 36 12.41 17.99 10.19
CA LYS A 36 11.94 19.15 9.43
C LYS A 36 12.79 19.40 8.17
N ARG A 37 14.12 19.23 8.28
CA ARG A 37 15.03 19.32 7.13
C ARG A 37 14.72 18.27 6.08
N ARG A 38 14.58 16.99 6.49
CA ARG A 38 14.22 15.87 5.59
C ARG A 38 12.88 16.11 4.89
N GLN A 39 11.88 16.62 5.61
CA GLN A 39 10.56 16.93 5.04
C GLN A 39 10.63 18.00 3.94
N LEU A 40 11.45 19.04 4.15
CA LEU A 40 11.68 20.08 3.13
C LEU A 40 12.40 19.52 1.90
N GLU A 41 13.46 18.73 2.10
CA GLU A 41 14.19 18.07 1.00
C GLU A 41 13.26 17.17 0.17
N ILE A 42 12.42 16.36 0.83
CA ILE A 42 11.45 15.51 0.13
C ILE A 42 10.44 16.36 -0.64
N LYS A 43 9.94 17.44 -0.05
CA LYS A 43 8.99 18.35 -0.71
C LYS A 43 9.61 18.99 -1.96
N GLU A 44 10.83 19.49 -1.88
CA GLU A 44 11.54 20.07 -3.03
C GLU A 44 11.80 19.03 -4.13
N LEU A 45 12.12 17.80 -3.76
CA LEU A 45 12.27 16.70 -4.71
C LEU A 45 10.95 16.35 -5.39
N MET A 46 9.84 16.31 -4.62
CA MET A 46 8.50 16.08 -5.16
C MET A 46 8.04 17.22 -6.08
N GLU A 47 8.39 18.48 -5.78
CA GLU A 47 8.09 19.62 -6.65
C GLU A 47 8.86 19.56 -7.98
N LYS A 48 10.09 19.03 -7.96
CA LYS A 48 10.91 18.80 -9.16
C LYS A 48 10.41 17.60 -9.98
N ILE A 49 9.96 16.54 -9.31
CA ILE A 49 9.38 15.36 -9.95
C ILE A 49 7.91 15.64 -10.20
N LYS A 50 7.59 16.30 -11.32
CA LYS A 50 6.20 16.47 -11.74
C LYS A 50 5.58 15.08 -11.96
N MET A 51 4.67 14.70 -11.08
CA MET A 51 3.93 13.45 -11.21
C MET A 51 3.11 13.50 -12.51
N PRO A 52 3.24 12.52 -13.42
CA PRO A 52 2.44 12.46 -14.63
C PRO A 52 0.96 12.30 -14.27
N SER A 53 0.08 12.95 -15.02
CA SER A 53 -1.36 12.67 -14.92
C SER A 53 -1.67 11.28 -15.47
N ASP A 54 -2.85 10.73 -15.16
CA ASP A 54 -3.29 9.43 -15.68
C ASP A 54 -3.22 9.38 -17.22
N ALA A 55 -3.62 10.46 -17.90
CA ALA A 55 -3.51 10.56 -19.35
C ALA A 55 -2.04 10.50 -19.85
N GLN A 56 -1.10 11.09 -19.10
CA GLN A 56 0.32 11.01 -19.42
C GLN A 56 0.88 9.61 -19.16
N LEU A 57 0.44 8.94 -18.09
CA LEU A 57 0.79 7.54 -17.82
C LEU A 57 0.26 6.61 -18.92
N MET A 58 -0.98 6.82 -19.37
CA MET A 58 -1.54 6.08 -20.51
C MET A 58 -0.73 6.28 -21.78
N GLN A 59 -0.32 7.52 -22.06
CA GLN A 59 0.51 7.82 -23.22
C GLN A 59 1.86 7.10 -23.17
N ILE A 60 2.52 7.11 -22.00
CA ILE A 60 3.80 6.40 -21.80
C ILE A 60 3.63 4.89 -22.08
N ALA A 61 2.60 4.27 -21.52
CA ALA A 61 2.39 2.85 -21.73
C ALA A 61 2.01 2.53 -23.18
N ILE A 62 1.27 3.40 -23.89
CA ILE A 62 1.02 3.26 -25.33
C ILE A 62 2.33 3.39 -26.13
N ASP A 63 3.19 4.34 -25.78
CA ASP A 63 4.48 4.53 -26.43
C ASP A 63 5.38 3.30 -26.26
N ASP A 64 5.40 2.70 -25.07
CA ASP A 64 6.12 1.46 -24.79
C ASP A 64 5.55 0.27 -25.57
N LEU A 65 4.22 0.18 -25.77
CA LEU A 65 3.62 -0.84 -26.65
C LEU A 65 4.02 -0.69 -28.11
N ASN A 66 4.18 0.55 -28.57
CA ASN A 66 4.55 0.83 -29.96
C ASN A 66 6.06 0.72 -30.20
N ASN A 67 6.87 0.65 -29.14
CA ASN A 67 8.32 0.55 -29.26
C ASN A 67 8.78 -0.89 -29.56
N SER A 68 8.85 -1.25 -30.84
CA SER A 68 9.27 -2.58 -31.29
C SER A 68 10.69 -3.00 -30.91
N SER A 69 11.48 -2.09 -30.33
CA SER A 69 12.84 -2.41 -29.85
C SER A 69 12.83 -2.98 -28.43
N LEU A 70 11.70 -2.90 -27.72
CA LEU A 70 11.55 -3.47 -26.39
C LEU A 70 11.32 -4.99 -26.45
N PRO A 71 11.79 -5.72 -25.43
CA PRO A 71 11.47 -7.14 -25.30
C PRO A 71 9.98 -7.35 -24.96
N LEU A 72 9.51 -8.58 -25.17
CA LEU A 72 8.11 -8.95 -24.97
C LEU A 72 7.64 -8.72 -23.52
N GLU A 73 8.51 -8.91 -22.55
CA GLU A 73 8.22 -8.69 -21.12
C GLU A 73 7.89 -7.22 -20.83
N ASP A 74 8.56 -6.29 -21.50
CA ASP A 74 8.33 -4.85 -21.34
C ASP A 74 7.00 -4.44 -21.99
N HIS A 75 6.66 -5.02 -23.14
CA HIS A 75 5.34 -4.85 -23.74
C HIS A 75 4.23 -5.42 -22.85
N HIS A 76 4.44 -6.59 -22.23
CA HIS A 76 3.48 -7.14 -21.27
C HIS A 76 3.29 -6.22 -20.06
N ARG A 77 4.36 -5.64 -19.53
CA ARG A 77 4.27 -4.66 -18.43
C ARG A 77 3.43 -3.45 -18.86
N ALA A 78 3.71 -2.88 -20.04
CA ALA A 78 2.95 -1.73 -20.54
C ALA A 78 1.45 -2.04 -20.72
N LEU A 79 1.09 -3.26 -21.16
CA LEU A 79 -0.31 -3.71 -21.19
C LEU A 79 -0.94 -3.76 -19.79
N GLN A 80 -0.22 -4.27 -18.79
CA GLN A 80 -0.72 -4.33 -17.41
C GLN A 80 -0.91 -2.93 -16.82
N GLU A 81 0.03 -2.01 -17.07
CA GLU A 81 -0.07 -0.62 -16.64
C GLU A 81 -1.28 0.07 -17.27
N LEU A 82 -1.53 -0.13 -18.57
CA LEU A 82 -2.73 0.38 -19.22
C LEU A 82 -4.00 -0.20 -18.63
N LEU A 83 -4.06 -1.52 -18.41
CA LEU A 83 -5.24 -2.18 -17.83
C LEU A 83 -5.60 -1.60 -16.46
N ILE A 84 -4.61 -1.25 -15.64
CA ILE A 84 -4.85 -0.59 -14.34
C ILE A 84 -5.40 0.83 -14.54
N LEU A 85 -4.86 1.58 -15.51
CA LEU A 85 -5.29 2.96 -15.80
C LEU A 85 -6.67 3.04 -16.47
N VAL A 86 -7.04 2.00 -17.24
CA VAL A 86 -8.32 1.91 -17.95
C VAL A 86 -9.32 0.98 -17.27
N GLU A 87 -9.00 0.44 -16.09
CA GLU A 87 -9.95 -0.35 -15.31
C GLU A 87 -11.18 0.53 -15.08
N PRO A 88 -12.39 0.07 -15.44
CA PRO A 88 -13.59 0.85 -15.18
C PRO A 88 -13.62 1.18 -13.69
N ILE A 89 -13.95 2.43 -13.36
CA ILE A 89 -14.08 2.90 -11.99
C ILE A 89 -15.28 2.18 -11.33
N ASP A 90 -15.13 0.91 -10.97
CA ASP A 90 -16.04 0.18 -10.10
C ASP A 90 -15.81 0.56 -8.62
N ASN A 91 -14.81 1.40 -8.33
CA ASN A 91 -14.46 1.87 -6.98
C ASN A 91 -15.00 3.27 -6.61
N ALA A 92 -15.95 3.83 -7.38
CA ALA A 92 -16.78 4.96 -6.96
C ALA A 92 -18.23 4.56 -6.63
N ILE A 93 -18.56 3.27 -6.69
CA ILE A 93 -19.84 2.74 -6.26
C ILE A 93 -19.53 1.73 -5.15
N VAL A 94 -19.49 2.22 -3.90
CA VAL A 94 -19.85 1.38 -2.75
C VAL A 94 -21.09 0.59 -3.16
N PRO A 95 -21.17 -0.74 -3.00
CA PRO A 95 -22.35 -1.51 -3.37
C PRO A 95 -23.49 -1.11 -2.44
N MET A 96 -24.14 0.01 -2.75
CA MET A 96 -25.41 0.39 -2.18
C MET A 96 -26.43 -0.49 -2.90
N SER A 97 -26.78 -1.58 -2.23
CA SER A 97 -27.92 -2.40 -2.54
C SER A 97 -29.18 -1.52 -2.55
N PHE A 98 -29.56 -1.06 -3.73
CA PHE A 98 -30.85 -0.42 -4.01
C PHE A 98 -31.69 -1.38 -4.85
N LEU A 99 -32.93 -1.63 -4.44
CA LEU A 99 -33.92 -2.25 -5.31
C LEU A 99 -34.64 -1.15 -6.10
N PHE A 100 -34.72 -1.29 -7.42
CA PHE A 100 -35.59 -0.47 -8.24
C PHE A 100 -37.03 -0.96 -8.07
N GLN A 101 -37.85 -0.19 -7.37
CA GLN A 101 -39.30 -0.36 -7.37
C GLN A 101 -39.93 0.77 -8.18
N GLY A 102 -39.98 0.59 -9.50
CA GLY A 102 -40.32 1.65 -10.45
C GLY A 102 -39.24 2.75 -10.53
N ALA A 103 -39.61 3.98 -10.89
CA ALA A 103 -38.67 5.09 -11.16
C ALA A 103 -38.13 5.80 -9.90
N LYS A 104 -38.05 5.12 -8.75
CA LYS A 104 -37.47 5.68 -7.51
C LYS A 104 -36.51 4.69 -6.86
N LEU A 105 -35.37 5.22 -6.41
CA LEU A 105 -34.36 4.52 -5.61
C LEU A 105 -34.73 4.60 -4.13
N VAL A 106 -34.82 3.46 -3.44
CA VAL A 106 -35.06 3.39 -1.99
C VAL A 106 -33.94 2.58 -1.32
N PRO A 107 -33.24 3.12 -0.31
CA PRO A 107 -32.14 2.42 0.37
C PRO A 107 -32.67 1.22 1.17
N ILE A 108 -31.97 0.08 1.06
CA ILE A 108 -32.24 -1.10 1.88
C ILE A 108 -31.48 -0.94 3.20
N VAL A 109 -32.20 -0.79 4.30
CA VAL A 109 -31.60 -0.91 5.63
C VAL A 109 -31.44 -2.41 5.90
N ALA A 110 -30.20 -2.89 5.95
CA ALA A 110 -29.91 -4.25 6.42
C ALA A 110 -30.27 -4.33 7.92
N VAL A 111 -31.16 -5.25 8.28
CA VAL A 111 -31.50 -5.62 9.68
C VAL A 111 -30.49 -6.63 10.18
#